data_AF-A0A851CFR2-F1
#
_entry.id   AF-A0A851CFR2-F1
#
_cell.length_a   1.000
_cell.length_b   1.000
_cell.length_c   1.000
_cell.angle_alpha   90.00
_cell.angle_beta   90.00
_cell.angle_gamma   90.00
#
_symmetry.space_group_name_H-M   'P 1'
#
loop_
_entity.id
_entity.type
_entity.pdbx_description
1 polymer ?
#
loop_
_entity_poly.entity_id
_entity_poly.type
_entity_poly.pdbx_seq_one_letter_code
_entity_poly.pdbx_strand_id
1 'polypeptide(L)'
;GKWHMGVNCKTRHDHCHHPLNHGFDYFYGMPFTLVNECQGTDDPELAKSLQDTYWFYTQMIILAVLTLVIGKFANFFPVKWKIIICLAICGLLHFLSWFSSYGFTKYWNCILMRNYDITEQPMNLDKTTSNILKEAVTFIERNKHRPFLLFVSLLHVHTPLITTQKFQGRSRHGLYGDNVEEMDWMVGKLLDVIDKENLKNITFIYFASDHGGSLEAHRGNSQLGGWNGIYKG
;
A
#
# COMPACT_ATOMS: atom_id res chain seq x y z
N GLY A 1 -10.70 -3.76 6.65
CA GLY A 1 -10.02 -2.74 5.84
C GLY A 1 -8.58 -2.62 6.28
N LYS A 2 -8.01 -1.42 6.43
CA LYS A 2 -6.64 -1.21 6.93
C LYS A 2 -6.52 -1.65 8.40
N TRP A 3 -5.37 -2.20 8.78
CA TRP A 3 -5.01 -2.47 10.18
C TRP A 3 -3.82 -1.64 10.63
N HIS A 4 -2.66 -1.83 10.02
CA HIS A 4 -1.44 -1.04 10.22
C HIS A 4 -0.86 -1.04 11.65
N MET A 5 -1.10 -2.10 12.43
CA MET A 5 -0.57 -2.25 13.80
C MET A 5 0.26 -3.54 13.98
N GLY A 6 0.84 -4.05 12.90
CA GLY A 6 1.62 -5.30 12.88
C GLY A 6 0.78 -6.54 12.61
N VAL A 7 1.46 -7.68 12.46
CA VAL A 7 0.82 -9.00 12.22
C VAL A 7 1.42 -10.05 13.15
N ASN A 8 2.71 -10.29 13.02
CA ASN A 8 3.46 -11.34 13.72
C ASN A 8 4.53 -10.74 14.66
N CYS A 9 5.04 -11.53 15.59
CA CYS A 9 6.10 -11.14 16.54
C CYS A 9 7.40 -11.92 16.31
N LYS A 10 7.40 -13.19 16.69
CA LYS A 10 8.58 -14.06 16.74
C LYS A 10 8.64 -15.02 15.56
N THR A 11 7.48 -15.50 15.13
CA THR A 11 7.36 -16.47 14.04
C THR A 11 6.34 -15.99 13.03
N ARG A 12 6.47 -16.40 11.77
CA ARG A 12 5.59 -16.00 10.66
C ARG A 12 4.10 -16.36 10.83
N HIS A 13 3.77 -17.19 11.82
CA HIS A 13 2.44 -17.76 12.03
C HIS A 13 1.87 -17.48 13.43
N ASP A 14 2.58 -16.72 14.27
CA ASP A 14 2.10 -16.48 15.65
C ASP A 14 0.98 -15.42 15.72
N HIS A 15 0.86 -14.58 14.70
CA HIS A 15 -0.19 -13.57 14.54
C HIS A 15 -0.40 -12.68 15.78
N CYS A 16 0.62 -12.48 16.61
CA CYS A 16 0.48 -11.83 17.92
C CYS A 16 -0.15 -10.41 17.87
N HIS A 17 -0.01 -9.71 16.74
CA HIS A 17 -0.49 -8.35 16.51
C HIS A 17 -1.65 -8.32 15.51
N HIS A 18 -2.11 -9.47 15.04
CA HIS A 18 -3.23 -9.58 14.11
C HIS A 18 -4.54 -9.14 14.76
N PRO A 19 -5.50 -8.52 14.04
CA PRO A 19 -6.77 -8.04 14.60
C PRO A 19 -7.55 -9.10 15.41
N LEU A 20 -7.47 -10.37 15.00
CA LEU A 20 -8.12 -11.48 15.71
C LEU A 20 -7.57 -11.73 17.13
N ASN A 21 -6.36 -11.26 17.42
CA ASN A 21 -5.76 -11.27 18.75
C ASN A 21 -5.93 -9.93 19.50
N HIS A 22 -6.74 -9.01 18.95
CA HIS A 22 -7.02 -7.68 19.48
C HIS A 22 -8.52 -7.37 19.56
N GLY A 23 -9.34 -8.40 19.81
CA GLY A 23 -10.77 -8.25 20.15
C GLY A 23 -11.72 -8.27 18.95
N PHE A 24 -11.24 -8.50 17.73
CA PHE A 24 -12.10 -8.73 16.57
C PHE A 24 -12.34 -10.23 16.36
N ASP A 25 -13.59 -10.64 16.14
CA ASP A 25 -13.91 -12.04 15.80
C ASP A 25 -13.71 -12.37 14.31
N TYR A 26 -13.59 -11.34 13.48
CA TYR A 26 -13.49 -11.47 12.03
C TYR A 26 -12.64 -10.34 11.45
N PHE A 27 -11.76 -10.68 10.51
CA PHE A 27 -10.98 -9.68 9.78
C PHE A 27 -11.09 -9.92 8.28
N TYR A 28 -11.33 -8.85 7.53
CA TYR A 28 -11.14 -8.80 6.09
C TYR A 28 -10.48 -7.48 5.73
N GLY A 29 -9.30 -7.54 5.12
CA GLY A 29 -8.60 -6.32 4.72
C GLY A 29 -7.09 -6.44 4.64
N MET A 30 -6.45 -5.29 4.63
CA MET A 30 -5.01 -5.15 4.48
C MET A 30 -4.38 -5.07 5.88
N PRO A 31 -3.45 -5.97 6.23
CA PRO A 31 -2.76 -5.92 7.52
C PRO A 31 -1.85 -4.69 7.67
N PHE A 32 -1.36 -4.16 6.55
CA PHE A 32 -0.48 -2.99 6.48
C PHE A 32 -1.26 -1.74 6.03
N THR A 33 -0.58 -0.80 5.39
CA THR A 33 -1.15 0.38 4.73
C THR A 33 -0.85 0.37 3.23
N LEU A 34 -1.66 1.09 2.45
CA LEU A 34 -1.31 1.35 1.06
C LEU A 34 0.01 2.10 0.99
N VAL A 35 0.83 1.70 0.01
CA VAL A 35 2.07 2.37 -0.37
C VAL A 35 2.09 2.50 -1.88
N ASN A 36 2.83 3.49 -2.39
CA ASN A 36 2.96 3.76 -3.83
C ASN A 36 3.36 2.52 -4.66
N GLU A 37 4.18 1.64 -4.09
CA GLU A 37 4.61 0.38 -4.71
C GLU A 37 3.44 -0.55 -5.05
N CYS A 38 2.29 -0.43 -4.38
CA CYS A 38 1.10 -1.21 -4.70
C CYS A 38 0.60 -0.91 -6.11
N GLN A 39 0.57 0.36 -6.52
CA GLN A 39 0.23 0.74 -7.89
C GLN A 39 1.40 0.44 -8.84
N GLY A 40 2.62 0.80 -8.42
CA GLY A 40 3.86 0.56 -9.16
C GLY A 40 4.16 1.61 -10.23
N THR A 41 3.38 2.69 -10.31
CA THR A 41 3.58 3.79 -11.27
C THR A 41 4.33 4.98 -10.69
N ASP A 42 4.49 5.00 -9.37
CA ASP A 42 4.90 6.18 -8.62
C ASP A 42 6.25 5.93 -7.93
N ASP A 43 6.86 7.00 -7.45
CA ASP A 43 8.09 6.89 -6.67
C ASP A 43 7.86 5.98 -5.45
N PRO A 44 8.75 5.00 -5.22
CA PRO A 44 8.67 4.13 -4.05
C PRO A 44 8.57 4.94 -2.76
N GLU A 45 7.63 4.59 -1.90
CA GLU A 45 7.47 5.26 -0.60
C GLU A 45 8.45 4.65 0.42
N LEU A 46 8.68 3.34 0.34
CA LEU A 46 9.48 2.62 1.31
C LEU A 46 10.98 2.87 1.08
N ALA A 47 11.62 3.59 2.01
CA ALA A 47 13.07 3.80 2.01
C ALA A 47 13.61 4.39 0.69
N LYS A 48 12.85 5.30 0.05
CA LYS A 48 13.20 5.94 -1.25
C LYS A 48 14.65 6.40 -1.34
N SER A 49 15.10 7.20 -0.37
CA SER A 49 16.47 7.74 -0.35
C SER A 49 17.53 6.63 -0.32
N LEU A 50 17.26 5.54 0.40
CA LEU A 50 18.15 4.39 0.45
C LEU A 50 18.14 3.61 -0.87
N GLN A 51 16.96 3.41 -1.48
CA GLN A 51 16.84 2.79 -2.79
C GLN A 51 17.59 3.59 -3.86
N ASP A 52 17.47 4.92 -3.86
CA ASP A 52 18.18 5.80 -4.79
C ASP A 52 19.70 5.69 -4.62
N THR A 53 20.16 5.59 -3.37
CA THR A 53 21.58 5.39 -3.05
C THR A 53 22.08 4.05 -3.58
N TYR A 54 21.34 2.95 -3.36
CA TYR A 54 21.70 1.63 -3.87
C TYR A 54 21.65 1.55 -5.39
N TRP A 55 20.69 2.23 -6.01
CA TRP A 55 20.62 2.33 -7.46
C TRP A 55 21.85 3.05 -8.01
N PHE A 56 22.20 4.20 -7.43
CA PHE A 56 23.40 4.94 -7.81
C PHE A 56 24.67 4.09 -7.68
N TYR A 57 24.87 3.39 -6.56
CA TYR A 57 26.02 2.49 -6.39
C TYR A 57 26.02 1.35 -7.40
N THR A 58 24.85 0.76 -7.70
CA THR A 58 24.72 -0.28 -8.72
C THR A 58 25.16 0.26 -10.10
N GLN A 59 24.72 1.46 -10.49
CA GLN A 59 25.12 2.09 -11.75
C GLN A 59 26.62 2.38 -11.80
N MET A 60 27.20 2.90 -10.71
CA MET A 60 28.64 3.17 -10.63
C MET A 60 29.49 1.90 -10.73
N ILE A 61 29.05 0.80 -10.12
CA ILE A 61 29.72 -0.50 -10.24
C ILE A 61 29.64 -1.03 -11.67
N ILE A 62 28.45 -0.97 -12.30
CA ILE A 62 28.26 -1.38 -13.70
C ILE A 62 29.16 -0.57 -14.61
N LEU A 63 29.19 0.76 -14.47
CA LEU A 63 30.04 1.64 -15.27
C LEU A 63 31.52 1.27 -15.08
N ALA A 64 31.97 1.09 -13.84
CA ALA A 64 33.36 0.70 -13.56
C ALA A 64 33.72 -0.64 -14.21
N VAL A 65 32.85 -1.65 -14.12
CA VAL A 65 33.07 -2.95 -14.77
C VAL A 65 33.13 -2.80 -16.29
N LEU A 66 32.21 -2.05 -16.91
CA LEU A 66 32.20 -1.81 -18.36
C LEU A 66 33.47 -1.06 -18.81
N THR A 67 33.89 -0.03 -18.08
CA THR A 67 35.13 0.70 -18.38
C THR A 67 36.36 -0.20 -18.30
N LEU A 68 36.43 -1.07 -17.29
CA LEU A 68 37.53 -2.04 -17.16
C LEU A 68 37.54 -3.07 -18.30
N VAL A 69 36.36 -3.55 -18.72
CA VAL A 69 36.22 -4.46 -19.86
C VAL A 69 36.67 -3.79 -21.16
N ILE A 70 36.18 -2.57 -21.44
CA ILE A 70 36.56 -1.82 -22.65
C ILE A 70 38.06 -1.52 -22.64
N GLY A 71 38.61 -1.02 -21.54
CA GLY A 71 40.03 -0.75 -21.39
C GLY A 71 40.89 -2.00 -21.55
N LYS A 72 40.38 -3.17 -21.13
CA LYS A 72 41.04 -4.46 -21.34
C LYS A 72 41.08 -4.86 -22.81
N PHE A 73 39.97 -4.69 -23.54
CA PHE A 73 39.90 -4.99 -24.97
C PHE A 73 40.70 -4.00 -25.83
N ALA A 74 40.74 -2.73 -25.43
CA ALA A 74 41.52 -1.68 -26.10
C ALA A 74 43.02 -1.68 -25.73
N ASN A 75 43.47 -2.59 -24.86
CA ASN A 75 44.84 -2.67 -24.33
C ASN A 75 45.33 -1.38 -23.64
N PHE A 76 44.44 -0.58 -23.03
CA PHE A 76 44.81 0.65 -22.33
C PHE A 76 45.45 0.40 -20.95
N PHE A 77 45.04 -0.66 -20.24
CA PHE A 77 45.56 -0.98 -18.91
C PHE A 77 45.76 -2.49 -18.71
N PRO A 78 46.82 -2.94 -18.01
CA PRO A 78 47.12 -4.35 -17.80
C PRO A 78 46.32 -4.96 -16.63
N VAL A 79 44.99 -4.90 -16.68
CA VAL A 79 44.10 -5.49 -15.65
C VAL A 79 43.91 -6.99 -15.91
N LYS A 80 43.90 -7.82 -14.85
CA LYS A 80 43.63 -9.26 -14.95
C LYS A 80 42.12 -9.52 -15.04
N TRP A 81 41.68 -10.42 -15.92
CA TRP A 81 40.27 -10.82 -16.04
C TRP A 81 39.64 -11.27 -14.71
N LYS A 82 40.41 -11.93 -13.84
CA LYS A 82 39.95 -12.35 -12.50
C LYS A 82 39.45 -11.18 -11.65
N ILE A 83 40.07 -10.00 -11.76
CA ILE A 83 39.67 -8.80 -11.00
C ILE A 83 38.34 -8.27 -11.53
N ILE A 84 38.20 -8.20 -12.86
CA ILE A 84 36.96 -7.75 -13.53
C ILE A 84 35.80 -8.68 -13.18
N ILE A 85 36.02 -10.00 -13.25
CA ILE A 85 35.02 -11.01 -12.90
C ILE A 85 34.63 -10.91 -11.42
N CYS A 86 35.61 -10.75 -10.53
CA CYS A 86 35.35 -10.58 -9.09
C CYS A 86 34.48 -9.34 -8.83
N LEU A 87 34.82 -8.18 -9.43
CA LEU A 87 34.04 -6.95 -9.32
C LEU A 87 32.62 -7.11 -9.88
N ALA A 88 32.46 -7.80 -11.01
CA ALA A 88 31.15 -8.07 -11.59
C ALA A 88 30.29 -8.97 -10.68
N ILE A 89 30.88 -10.02 -10.08
CA ILE A 89 30.18 -10.89 -9.13
C ILE A 89 29.78 -10.11 -7.88
N CYS A 90 30.69 -9.32 -7.30
CA CYS A 90 30.37 -8.47 -6.14
C CYS A 90 29.26 -7.46 -6.46
N GLY A 91 29.30 -6.84 -7.64
CA GLY A 91 28.24 -5.95 -8.11
C GLY A 91 26.89 -6.64 -8.27
N LEU A 92 26.88 -7.84 -8.85
CA LEU A 92 25.67 -8.64 -8.98
C LEU A 92 25.10 -9.04 -7.61
N LEU A 93 25.94 -9.49 -6.68
CA LEU A 93 25.53 -9.84 -5.33
C LEU A 93 24.98 -8.63 -4.58
N HIS A 94 25.62 -7.46 -4.72
CA HIS A 94 25.11 -6.21 -4.18
C HIS A 94 23.71 -5.89 -4.73
N PHE A 95 23.55 -5.92 -6.06
CA PHE A 95 22.26 -5.67 -6.71
C PHE A 95 21.17 -6.64 -6.21
N LEU A 96 21.44 -7.95 -6.27
CA LEU A 96 20.49 -8.97 -5.84
C LEU A 96 20.10 -8.81 -4.37
N SER A 97 21.06 -8.46 -3.50
CA SER A 97 20.80 -8.27 -2.08
C SER A 97 19.77 -7.18 -1.84
N TRP A 98 20.00 -5.96 -2.33
CA TRP A 98 19.06 -4.86 -2.07
C TRP A 98 17.77 -5.00 -2.89
N PHE A 99 17.86 -5.49 -4.14
CA PHE A 99 16.68 -5.68 -4.99
C PHE A 99 15.74 -6.75 -4.44
N SER A 100 16.26 -7.79 -3.78
CA SER A 100 15.41 -8.80 -3.12
C SER A 100 14.51 -8.21 -2.02
N SER A 101 14.97 -7.14 -1.36
CA SER A 101 14.22 -6.47 -0.29
C SER A 101 13.18 -5.49 -0.82
N TYR A 102 13.52 -4.71 -1.86
CA TYR A 102 12.68 -3.60 -2.33
C TYR A 102 11.98 -3.85 -3.67
N GLY A 103 12.56 -4.66 -4.56
CA GLY A 103 12.00 -4.96 -5.89
C GLY A 103 10.71 -5.78 -5.84
N PHE A 104 10.40 -6.40 -4.70
CA PHE A 104 9.23 -7.24 -4.48
C PHE A 104 8.25 -6.67 -3.46
N THR A 105 8.39 -5.41 -3.03
CA THR A 105 7.51 -4.76 -2.03
C THR A 105 6.04 -4.89 -2.37
N LYS A 106 5.66 -4.74 -3.65
CA LYS A 106 4.29 -4.94 -4.12
C LYS A 106 3.75 -6.33 -3.77
N TYR A 107 4.57 -7.37 -3.93
CA TYR A 107 4.16 -8.74 -3.65
C TYR A 107 4.08 -9.00 -2.14
N TRP A 108 5.05 -8.50 -1.36
CA TRP A 108 5.10 -8.79 0.08
C TRP A 108 4.13 -7.96 0.92
N ASN A 109 3.92 -6.69 0.57
CA ASN A 109 3.21 -5.74 1.43
C ASN A 109 1.79 -5.45 0.93
N CYS A 110 1.53 -5.54 -0.38
CA CYS A 110 0.21 -5.25 -0.94
C CYS A 110 -0.62 -6.52 -0.98
N ILE A 111 -1.04 -6.99 0.20
CA ILE A 111 -1.82 -8.23 0.36
C ILE A 111 -3.18 -7.95 0.97
N LEU A 112 -4.14 -8.83 0.68
CA LEU A 112 -5.44 -8.87 1.32
C LEU A 112 -5.58 -10.16 2.11
N MET A 113 -6.03 -10.04 3.36
CA MET A 113 -6.23 -11.16 4.27
C MET A 113 -7.71 -11.32 4.62
N ARG A 114 -8.10 -12.57 4.82
CA ARG A 114 -9.34 -12.96 5.49
C ARG A 114 -8.96 -13.80 6.69
N ASN A 115 -9.23 -13.29 7.88
CA ASN A 115 -8.71 -13.86 9.11
C ASN A 115 -7.19 -14.05 9.00
N TYR A 116 -6.66 -15.24 9.27
CA TYR A 116 -5.23 -15.53 9.21
C TYR A 116 -4.71 -15.82 7.79
N ASP A 117 -5.60 -15.99 6.82
CA ASP A 117 -5.23 -16.45 5.48
C ASP A 117 -5.07 -15.28 4.51
N ILE A 118 -4.01 -15.32 3.70
CA ILE A 118 -3.82 -14.41 2.58
C ILE A 118 -4.74 -14.84 1.43
N THR A 119 -5.68 -13.99 1.05
CA THR A 119 -6.63 -14.27 -0.03
C THR A 119 -6.21 -13.70 -1.37
N GLU A 120 -5.45 -12.60 -1.38
CA GLU A 120 -4.93 -11.97 -2.60
C GLU A 120 -3.49 -11.48 -2.40
N GLN A 121 -2.59 -11.86 -3.31
CA GLN A 121 -1.18 -11.46 -3.31
C GLN A 121 -0.61 -11.45 -4.75
N PRO A 122 -0.27 -10.28 -5.33
CA PRO A 122 -0.60 -8.95 -4.81
C PRO A 122 -2.12 -8.69 -4.88
N MET A 123 -2.59 -7.77 -4.05
CA MET A 123 -3.97 -7.33 -3.98
C MET A 123 -4.43 -6.71 -5.31
N ASN A 124 -5.63 -7.07 -5.78
CA ASN A 124 -6.23 -6.41 -6.94
C ASN A 124 -6.87 -5.09 -6.53
N LEU A 125 -6.19 -3.99 -6.83
CA LEU A 125 -6.57 -2.64 -6.42
C LEU A 125 -7.96 -2.23 -6.97
N ASP A 126 -8.30 -2.61 -8.20
CA ASP A 126 -9.60 -2.28 -8.83
C ASP A 126 -10.78 -2.95 -8.14
N LYS A 127 -10.58 -4.14 -7.57
CA LYS A 127 -11.63 -4.93 -6.90
C LYS A 127 -11.69 -4.68 -5.40
N THR A 128 -10.61 -4.20 -4.79
CA THR A 128 -10.47 -4.10 -3.33
C THR A 128 -11.58 -3.27 -2.70
N THR A 129 -11.89 -2.10 -3.26
CA THR A 129 -12.98 -1.22 -2.81
C THR A 129 -14.31 -1.98 -2.75
N SER A 130 -14.68 -2.63 -3.86
CA SER A 130 -15.94 -3.37 -3.98
C SER A 130 -15.97 -4.57 -3.03
N ASN A 131 -14.84 -5.26 -2.86
CA ASN A 131 -14.75 -6.41 -1.97
C ASN A 131 -14.88 -5.99 -0.49
N ILE A 132 -14.21 -4.92 -0.05
CA ILE A 132 -14.34 -4.39 1.32
C ILE A 132 -15.79 -3.96 1.59
N LEU A 133 -16.42 -3.26 0.66
CA LEU A 133 -17.83 -2.86 0.79
C LEU A 133 -18.74 -4.09 0.92
N LYS A 134 -18.58 -5.08 0.04
CA LYS A 134 -19.36 -6.32 0.08
C LYS A 134 -19.21 -7.06 1.40
N GLU A 135 -18.01 -7.13 1.94
CA GLU A 135 -17.72 -7.79 3.23
C GLU A 135 -18.38 -7.04 4.40
N ALA A 136 -18.33 -5.72 4.40
CA ALA A 136 -19.01 -4.90 5.41
C ALA A 136 -20.54 -5.04 5.33
N VAL A 137 -21.13 -5.02 4.13
CA VAL A 137 -22.57 -5.26 3.92
C VAL A 137 -22.98 -6.65 4.42
N THR A 138 -22.25 -7.69 3.99
CA THR A 138 -22.49 -9.08 4.41
C THR A 138 -22.36 -9.23 5.94
N PHE A 139 -21.43 -8.50 6.56
CA PHE A 139 -21.29 -8.46 8.01
C PHE A 139 -22.53 -7.88 8.70
N ILE A 140 -23.12 -6.80 8.18
CA ILE A 140 -24.34 -6.23 8.77
C ILE A 140 -25.49 -7.22 8.62
N GLU A 141 -25.69 -7.75 7.41
CA GLU A 141 -26.80 -8.67 7.09
C GLU A 141 -26.77 -9.94 7.96
N ARG A 142 -25.59 -10.54 8.17
CA ARG A 142 -25.44 -11.75 9.00
C ARG A 142 -25.59 -11.50 10.51
N ASN A 143 -25.43 -10.26 10.95
CA ASN A 143 -25.44 -9.89 12.37
C ASN A 143 -26.70 -9.10 12.79
N LYS A 144 -27.63 -8.81 11.88
CA LYS A 144 -28.78 -7.93 12.15
C LYS A 144 -29.68 -8.31 13.33
N HIS A 145 -29.62 -9.55 13.81
CA HIS A 145 -30.40 -10.04 14.96
C HIS A 145 -29.61 -10.09 16.28
N ARG A 146 -28.39 -9.53 16.33
CA ARG A 146 -27.58 -9.42 17.53
C ARG A 146 -26.81 -8.10 17.56
N PRO A 147 -26.43 -7.59 18.74
CA PRO A 147 -25.50 -6.46 18.81
C PRO A 147 -24.19 -6.80 18.09
N PHE A 148 -23.64 -5.84 17.34
CA PHE A 148 -22.37 -6.00 16.65
C PHE A 148 -21.53 -4.73 16.70
N LEU A 149 -20.23 -4.92 16.59
CA LEU A 149 -19.27 -3.86 16.30
C LEU A 149 -18.74 -4.08 14.88
N LEU A 150 -18.93 -3.09 14.01
CA LEU A 150 -18.35 -3.07 12.68
C LEU A 150 -17.35 -1.91 12.60
N PHE A 151 -16.08 -2.23 12.37
CA PHE A 151 -15.03 -1.25 12.18
C PHE A 151 -14.55 -1.27 10.72
N VAL A 152 -14.96 -0.27 9.94
CA VAL A 152 -14.59 -0.13 8.53
C VAL A 152 -13.48 0.91 8.38
N SER A 153 -12.24 0.50 8.61
CA SER A 153 -11.07 1.32 8.27
C SER A 153 -10.81 1.26 6.76
N LEU A 154 -11.25 2.26 6.02
CA LEU A 154 -11.12 2.33 4.57
C LEU A 154 -9.65 2.52 4.17
N LEU A 155 -9.29 2.10 2.94
CA LEU A 155 -7.97 2.37 2.38
C LEU A 155 -7.88 3.82 1.85
N HIS A 156 -9.02 4.34 1.41
CA HIS A 156 -9.24 5.75 1.08
C HIS A 156 -9.00 6.62 2.32
N VAL A 157 -8.36 7.79 2.23
CA VAL A 157 -7.81 8.47 1.04
C VAL A 157 -6.29 8.47 1.01
N HIS A 158 -5.67 7.36 1.43
CA HIS A 158 -4.22 7.23 1.43
C HIS A 158 -3.67 7.10 0.01
N THR A 159 -2.46 7.63 -0.21
CA THR A 159 -1.72 7.39 -1.46
C THR A 159 -1.52 5.89 -1.67
N PRO A 160 -1.57 5.40 -2.92
CA PRO A 160 -1.52 6.17 -4.17
C PRO A 160 -2.90 6.55 -4.77
N LEU A 161 -3.96 6.69 -3.94
CA LEU A 161 -5.29 7.18 -4.36
C LEU A 161 -5.96 6.31 -5.43
N ILE A 162 -5.95 4.99 -5.22
CA ILE A 162 -6.60 4.04 -6.13
C ILE A 162 -8.11 4.28 -6.13
N THR A 163 -8.64 4.62 -7.29
CA THR A 163 -10.07 4.90 -7.49
C THR A 163 -10.63 4.11 -8.66
N THR A 164 -11.84 3.57 -8.54
CA THR A 164 -12.49 2.86 -9.66
C THR A 164 -12.85 3.79 -10.81
N GLN A 165 -12.93 3.23 -12.02
CA GLN A 165 -13.22 3.98 -13.26
C GLN A 165 -14.48 4.86 -13.18
N LYS A 166 -15.46 4.49 -12.33
CA LYS A 166 -16.70 5.25 -12.13
C LYS A 166 -16.47 6.65 -11.53
N PHE A 167 -15.40 6.82 -10.78
CA PHE A 167 -15.09 8.06 -10.05
C PHE A 167 -13.90 8.82 -10.63
N GLN A 168 -13.09 8.19 -11.49
CA GLN A 168 -11.92 8.82 -12.09
C GLN A 168 -12.29 10.07 -12.92
N GLY A 169 -11.60 11.18 -12.67
CA GLY A 169 -11.69 12.44 -13.40
C GLY A 169 -12.97 13.24 -13.14
N ARG A 170 -13.68 13.00 -12.03
CA ARG A 170 -14.96 13.66 -11.75
C ARG A 170 -14.82 14.85 -10.81
N SER A 171 -13.88 14.77 -9.88
CA SER A 171 -13.73 15.75 -8.83
C SER A 171 -12.87 16.93 -9.24
N ARG A 172 -13.16 18.10 -8.66
CA ARG A 172 -12.36 19.31 -8.86
C ARG A 172 -10.98 19.21 -8.21
N HIS A 173 -10.84 18.39 -7.17
CA HIS A 173 -9.56 18.17 -6.47
C HIS A 173 -8.79 16.97 -7.05
N GLY A 174 -8.93 16.73 -8.36
CA GLY A 174 -8.26 15.65 -9.07
C GLY A 174 -8.49 14.28 -8.43
N LEU A 175 -7.47 13.42 -8.50
CA LEU A 175 -7.55 12.04 -8.04
C LEU A 175 -7.83 11.92 -6.53
N TYR A 176 -7.37 12.87 -5.72
CA TYR A 176 -7.70 12.90 -4.29
C TYR A 176 -9.21 13.07 -4.09
N GLY A 177 -9.80 14.05 -4.77
CA GLY A 177 -11.23 14.29 -4.73
C GLY A 177 -12.04 13.10 -5.27
N ASP A 178 -11.58 12.46 -6.35
CA ASP A 178 -12.21 11.25 -6.88
C ASP A 178 -12.23 10.12 -5.82
N ASN A 179 -11.14 9.99 -5.07
CA ASN A 179 -11.01 9.00 -3.99
C ASN A 179 -11.92 9.33 -2.79
N VAL A 180 -12.03 10.62 -2.42
CA VAL A 180 -12.97 11.10 -1.40
C VAL A 180 -14.43 10.81 -1.82
N GLU A 181 -14.79 11.08 -3.07
CA GLU A 181 -16.15 10.85 -3.58
C GLU A 181 -16.50 9.35 -3.63
N GLU A 182 -15.53 8.49 -3.96
CA GLU A 182 -15.72 7.04 -3.88
C GLU A 182 -15.89 6.55 -2.44
N MET A 183 -15.09 7.07 -1.50
CA MET A 183 -15.22 6.80 -0.06
C MET A 183 -16.60 7.20 0.46
N ASP A 184 -17.07 8.41 0.14
CA ASP A 184 -18.41 8.90 0.50
C ASP A 184 -19.51 7.98 -0.04
N TRP A 185 -19.38 7.55 -1.29
CA TRP A 185 -20.31 6.58 -1.88
C TRP A 185 -20.33 5.24 -1.13
N MET A 186 -19.17 4.73 -0.69
CA MET A 186 -19.13 3.51 0.13
C MET A 186 -19.85 3.70 1.47
N VAL A 187 -19.65 4.85 2.13
CA VAL A 187 -20.35 5.18 3.39
C VAL A 187 -21.86 5.21 3.15
N GLY A 188 -22.31 5.88 2.09
CA GLY A 188 -23.73 5.91 1.71
C GLY A 188 -24.31 4.50 1.51
N LYS A 189 -23.57 3.59 0.87
CA LYS A 189 -23.99 2.20 0.69
C LYS A 189 -24.16 1.44 2.01
N LEU A 190 -23.32 1.70 3.01
CA LEU A 190 -23.47 1.10 4.34
C LEU A 190 -24.69 1.67 5.07
N LEU A 191 -24.92 2.98 4.97
CA LEU A 191 -26.11 3.63 5.53
C LEU A 191 -27.40 3.09 4.90
N ASP A 192 -27.42 2.90 3.57
CA ASP A 192 -28.55 2.30 2.86
C ASP A 192 -28.91 0.91 3.41
N VAL A 193 -27.90 0.09 3.71
CA VAL A 193 -28.09 -1.27 4.25
C VAL A 193 -28.60 -1.22 5.70
N ILE A 194 -28.05 -0.33 6.52
CA ILE A 194 -28.54 -0.12 7.90
C ILE A 194 -30.01 0.30 7.90
N ASP A 195 -30.41 1.19 7.00
CA ASP A 195 -31.82 1.63 6.86
C ASP A 195 -32.70 0.47 6.37
N LYS A 196 -32.29 -0.22 5.29
CA LYS A 196 -33.00 -1.37 4.72
C LYS A 196 -33.24 -2.50 5.72
N GLU A 197 -32.26 -2.79 6.57
CA GLU A 197 -32.38 -3.83 7.61
C GLU A 197 -33.06 -3.32 8.90
N ASN A 198 -33.62 -2.11 8.90
CA ASN A 198 -34.31 -1.45 10.02
C ASN A 198 -33.44 -1.27 11.29
N LEU A 199 -32.14 -1.06 11.12
CA LEU A 199 -31.17 -0.92 12.21
C LEU A 199 -30.88 0.55 12.58
N LYS A 200 -31.35 1.51 11.77
CA LYS A 200 -31.03 2.94 11.88
C LYS A 200 -31.21 3.55 13.27
N ASN A 201 -32.32 3.26 13.94
CA ASN A 201 -32.65 3.86 15.24
C ASN A 201 -31.91 3.23 16.43
N ILE A 202 -31.21 2.11 16.22
CA ILE A 202 -30.51 1.36 17.25
C ILE A 202 -29.01 1.23 16.97
N THR A 203 -28.51 1.88 15.92
CA THR A 203 -27.11 1.83 15.53
C THR A 203 -26.46 3.18 15.79
N PHE A 204 -25.41 3.18 16.60
CA PHE A 204 -24.52 4.33 16.72
C PHE A 204 -23.49 4.28 15.60
N ILE A 205 -23.34 5.38 14.85
CA ILE A 205 -22.40 5.50 13.73
C ILE A 205 -21.43 6.64 14.03
N TYR A 206 -20.14 6.36 13.85
CA TYR A 206 -19.06 7.32 14.01
C TYR A 206 -18.21 7.34 12.74
N PHE A 207 -17.91 8.54 12.25
CA PHE A 207 -17.07 8.76 11.07
C PHE A 207 -15.96 9.74 11.41
N ALA A 208 -14.72 9.34 11.13
CA ALA A 208 -13.53 10.13 11.38
C ALA A 208 -12.36 9.67 10.49
N SER A 209 -11.30 10.46 10.49
CA SER A 209 -10.00 10.13 9.88
C SER A 209 -8.99 9.79 10.97
N ASP A 210 -7.98 8.97 10.66
CA ASP A 210 -6.87 8.67 11.57
C ASP A 210 -5.97 9.90 11.83
N HIS A 211 -5.84 10.78 10.84
CA HIS A 211 -5.18 12.09 10.94
C HIS A 211 -5.65 13.07 9.84
N GLY A 212 -5.05 14.27 9.80
CA GLY A 212 -5.31 15.29 8.77
C GLY A 212 -4.76 14.93 7.38
N GLY A 213 -5.13 15.72 6.37
CA GLY A 213 -4.65 15.55 4.99
C GLY A 213 -3.15 15.83 4.86
N SER A 214 -2.44 15.06 4.04
CA SER A 214 -0.99 15.21 3.83
C SER A 214 -0.67 16.36 2.86
N LEU A 215 -0.27 17.52 3.37
CA LEU A 215 -0.04 18.71 2.55
C LEU A 215 1.17 18.57 1.60
N GLU A 216 2.15 17.73 1.97
CA GLU A 216 3.40 17.49 1.24
C GLU A 216 3.27 16.39 0.17
N ALA A 217 2.14 15.69 0.09
CA ALA A 217 1.92 14.67 -0.92
C ALA A 217 1.61 15.32 -2.28
N HIS A 218 2.59 15.29 -3.19
CA HIS A 218 2.50 15.84 -4.55
C HIS A 218 3.07 14.88 -5.59
N ARG A 219 2.55 14.97 -6.82
CA ARG A 219 3.18 14.39 -8.02
C ARG A 219 3.33 15.47 -9.07
N GLY A 220 4.55 15.95 -9.26
CA GLY A 220 4.81 17.12 -10.09
C GLY A 220 4.01 18.32 -9.57
N ASN A 221 3.10 18.85 -10.39
CA ASN A 221 2.23 19.98 -10.01
C ASN A 221 0.87 19.54 -9.45
N SER A 222 0.62 18.23 -9.30
CA SER A 222 -0.64 17.70 -8.78
C SER A 222 -0.56 17.44 -7.29
N GLN A 223 -1.39 18.13 -6.50
CA GLN A 223 -1.64 17.81 -5.09
C GLN A 223 -2.32 16.44 -4.98
N LEU A 224 -1.69 15.50 -4.27
CA LEU A 224 -2.25 14.18 -3.95
C LEU A 224 -2.83 14.13 -2.54
N GLY A 225 -2.44 15.06 -1.69
CA GLY A 225 -3.00 15.18 -0.34
C GLY A 225 -4.35 15.88 -0.25
N GLY A 226 -4.90 15.86 0.95
CA GLY A 226 -6.10 16.61 1.31
C GLY A 226 -5.84 18.06 1.70
N TRP A 227 -6.92 18.76 2.02
CA TRP A 227 -6.89 20.12 2.56
C TRP A 227 -7.53 20.16 3.94
N ASN A 228 -6.84 20.80 4.89
CA ASN A 228 -7.29 20.94 6.28
C ASN A 228 -7.93 22.32 6.54
N GLY A 229 -8.39 23.02 5.50
CA GLY A 229 -9.08 24.29 5.64
C GLY A 229 -8.15 25.41 6.13
N ILE A 230 -8.56 26.11 7.20
CA ILE A 230 -7.80 27.22 7.81
C ILE A 230 -6.65 26.75 8.71
N TYR A 231 -6.57 25.45 8.98
CA TYR A 231 -5.57 24.90 9.88
C TYR A 231 -4.21 24.77 9.17
N LYS A 232 -3.14 24.93 9.95
CA LYS A 232 -1.76 24.93 9.44
C LYS A 232 -1.26 23.53 9.06
N GLY A 233 -1.74 22.52 9.79
CA GLY A 233 -1.36 21.12 9.62
C GLY A 233 -2.25 20.43 8.62
#